data_AF-U7QCP6-F1
#
_entry.id   AF-U7QCP6-F1
#
_cell.length_a   1.000
_cell.length_b   1.000
_cell.length_c   1.000
_cell.angle_alpha   90.00
_cell.angle_beta   90.00
_cell.angle_gamma   90.00
#
_symmetry.space_group_name_H-M   'P 1'
#
loop_
_entity.id
_entity.type
_entity.pdbx_description
1 polymer ?
#
loop_
_entity_poly.entity_id
_entity_poly.type
_entity_poly.pdbx_seq_one_letter_code
_entity_poly.pdbx_strand_id
1 'polypeptide(L)'
;SSGFESPKIVGADANYYNRALWIIHQQGDNFIIENQETKRYLFSDGEPIKGDRGAEGGWKASSGFESPTVVGADANYYNRALWIIYKSGDNFIIENQETKRYLFSDGEPIKGDRGAEGGWKASSGFESPTVVGADANYYNRALWKITVQ
;
A
#
# COMPACT_ATOMS: atom_id res chain seq x y z
N SER A 1 23.12 -0.34 11.91
CA SER A 1 22.17 -0.09 10.81
C SER A 1 22.59 1.17 10.08
N SER A 2 22.35 1.28 8.78
CA SER A 2 22.77 2.43 7.95
C SER A 2 21.94 3.70 8.15
N GLY A 3 21.04 3.76 9.13
CA GLY A 3 20.30 4.99 9.51
C GLY A 3 19.27 5.49 8.48
N PHE A 4 19.02 4.76 7.40
CA PHE A 4 18.02 5.15 6.39
C PHE A 4 16.71 4.38 6.60
N GLU A 5 15.63 5.12 6.85
CA GLU A 5 14.28 4.57 6.85
C GLU A 5 13.84 4.25 5.42
N SER A 6 13.13 3.12 5.25
CA SER A 6 12.54 2.78 3.96
C SER A 6 11.45 3.81 3.59
N PRO A 7 11.38 4.26 2.33
CA PRO A 7 10.39 5.25 1.92
C PRO A 7 8.97 4.69 2.05
N LYS A 8 8.07 5.47 2.63
CA LYS A 8 6.63 5.16 2.69
C LYS A 8 6.04 5.09 1.29
N ILE A 9 5.11 4.17 1.10
CA ILE A 9 4.24 4.16 -0.07
C ILE A 9 3.07 5.09 0.20
N VAL A 10 2.75 5.91 -0.80
CA VAL A 10 1.71 6.92 -0.72
C VAL A 10 0.84 6.85 -1.97
N GLY A 11 -0.39 7.35 -1.84
CA GLY A 11 -1.22 7.64 -3.00
C GLY A 11 -0.64 8.80 -3.82
N ALA A 12 -1.09 8.92 -5.05
CA ALA A 12 -0.89 10.11 -5.88
C ALA A 12 -2.08 10.25 -6.81
N ASP A 13 -2.45 11.49 -7.11
CA ASP A 13 -3.52 11.80 -8.05
C ASP A 13 -3.06 11.76 -9.51
N ALA A 14 -1.75 11.71 -9.79
CA ALA A 14 -1.18 11.53 -11.13
C ALA A 14 0.11 10.68 -11.13
N ASN A 15 0.57 10.29 -12.32
CA ASN A 15 1.83 9.58 -12.51
C ASN A 15 3.03 10.53 -12.52
N TYR A 16 3.38 11.07 -11.36
CA TYR A 16 4.52 11.96 -11.26
C TYR A 16 5.85 11.19 -11.36
N TYR A 17 6.73 11.64 -12.27
CA TYR A 17 8.05 11.07 -12.50
C TYR A 17 8.03 9.54 -12.74
N ASN A 18 6.98 9.03 -13.38
CA ASN A 18 6.77 7.59 -13.64
C ASN A 18 6.69 6.70 -12.39
N ARG A 19 6.46 7.28 -11.20
CA ARG A 19 6.46 6.54 -9.93
C ARG A 19 5.13 5.89 -9.57
N ALA A 20 4.06 6.16 -10.31
CA ALA A 20 2.79 5.46 -10.15
C ALA A 20 2.73 4.14 -10.93
N LEU A 21 3.79 3.80 -11.68
CA LEU A 21 3.88 2.55 -12.45
C LEU A 21 4.53 1.44 -11.64
N TRP A 22 3.90 0.28 -11.66
CA TRP A 22 4.31 -0.90 -10.91
C TRP A 22 4.27 -2.13 -11.81
N ILE A 23 5.22 -3.03 -11.62
CA ILE A 23 5.34 -4.30 -12.31
C ILE A 23 4.93 -5.40 -11.34
N ILE A 24 4.03 -6.28 -11.77
CA ILE A 24 3.57 -7.41 -10.96
C ILE A 24 4.22 -8.68 -11.52
N HIS A 25 5.08 -9.28 -10.71
CA HIS A 25 5.78 -10.52 -11.02
C HIS A 25 5.13 -11.68 -10.28
N GLN A 26 4.75 -12.74 -10.98
CA GLN A 26 4.30 -13.97 -10.33
C GLN A 26 5.50 -14.70 -9.71
N GLN A 27 5.35 -15.18 -8.48
CA GLN A 27 6.32 -15.99 -7.75
C GLN A 27 5.62 -17.14 -7.04
N GLY A 28 5.55 -18.29 -7.71
CA GLY A 28 4.72 -19.42 -7.28
C GLY A 28 3.24 -19.01 -7.26
N ASP A 29 2.60 -19.21 -6.11
CA ASP A 29 1.20 -18.83 -5.87
C ASP A 29 1.03 -17.37 -5.41
N ASN A 30 2.13 -16.63 -5.23
CA ASN A 30 2.15 -15.25 -4.77
C ASN A 30 2.66 -14.30 -5.86
N PHE A 31 2.73 -13.02 -5.53
CA PHE A 31 3.22 -11.95 -6.39
C PHE A 31 4.23 -11.05 -5.67
N ILE A 32 5.27 -10.63 -6.38
CA ILE A 32 6.08 -9.46 -6.03
C ILE A 32 5.55 -8.27 -6.83
N ILE A 33 5.37 -7.13 -6.16
CA ILE A 33 4.96 -5.88 -6.79
C ILE A 33 6.15 -4.91 -6.71
N GLU A 34 6.78 -4.62 -7.85
CA GLU A 34 7.99 -3.80 -7.96
C GLU A 34 7.65 -2.43 -8.55
N ASN A 35 8.14 -1.35 -7.95
CA ASN A 35 8.00 -0.03 -8.53
C ASN A 35 8.89 0.10 -9.77
N GLN A 36 8.30 0.47 -10.92
CA GLN A 36 9.02 0.48 -12.19
C GLN A 36 10.24 1.42 -12.17
N GLU A 37 10.11 2.59 -11.52
CA GLU A 37 11.16 3.59 -11.49
C GLU A 37 12.23 3.28 -10.43
N THR A 38 11.81 3.01 -9.19
CA THR A 38 12.74 2.87 -8.06
C THR A 38 13.25 1.45 -7.85
N LYS A 39 12.67 0.46 -8.54
CA LYS A 39 12.99 -0.98 -8.41
C LYS A 39 12.77 -1.56 -7.02
N ARG A 40 12.08 -0.83 -6.15
CA ARG A 40 11.75 -1.26 -4.79
C ARG A 40 10.50 -2.13 -4.79
N TYR A 41 10.49 -3.15 -3.95
CA TYR A 41 9.32 -3.98 -3.71
C TYR A 41 8.34 -3.28 -2.77
N LEU A 42 7.06 -3.43 -3.07
CA LEU A 42 5.98 -3.14 -2.14
C LEU A 42 6.10 -4.08 -0.95
N PHE A 43 6.27 -3.53 0.25
CA PHE A 43 6.63 -4.30 1.44
C PHE A 43 5.70 -3.96 2.60
N SER A 44 5.05 -4.96 3.19
CA SER A 44 4.23 -4.77 4.39
C SER A 44 5.13 -4.71 5.62
N ASP A 45 5.11 -3.59 6.33
CA ASP A 45 5.73 -3.52 7.65
C ASP A 45 4.77 -4.05 8.74
N GLY A 46 5.30 -4.13 9.97
CA GLY A 46 4.56 -4.50 11.17
C GLY A 46 4.33 -6.00 11.35
N GLU A 47 3.68 -6.33 12.46
CA GLU A 47 3.38 -7.71 12.83
C GLU A 47 2.14 -8.25 12.11
N PRO A 48 2.00 -9.57 11.96
CA PRO A 48 0.77 -10.18 11.49
C PRO A 48 -0.45 -9.74 12.29
N ILE A 49 -1.62 -9.70 11.65
CA ILE A 49 -2.88 -9.40 12.34
C ILE A 49 -3.12 -10.42 13.46
N LYS A 50 -3.79 -9.98 14.54
CA LYS A 50 -4.20 -10.85 15.65
C LYS A 50 -5.71 -10.98 15.68
N GLY A 51 -6.20 -12.20 15.76
CA GLY A 51 -7.64 -12.49 15.77
C GLY A 51 -8.26 -12.43 14.38
N ASP A 52 -9.59 -12.25 14.36
CA ASP A 52 -10.36 -12.19 13.11
C ASP A 52 -10.21 -10.84 12.41
N ARG A 53 -10.57 -10.80 11.12
CA ARG A 53 -10.64 -9.56 10.33
C ARG A 53 -11.52 -8.53 11.03
N GLY A 54 -10.98 -7.35 11.32
CA GLY A 54 -11.71 -6.26 11.95
C GLY A 54 -11.47 -6.14 13.46
N ALA A 55 -10.76 -7.10 14.07
CA ALA A 55 -10.50 -7.12 15.50
C ALA A 55 -9.59 -5.97 15.96
N GLU A 56 -8.77 -5.40 15.07
CA GLU A 56 -7.94 -4.22 15.39
C GLU A 56 -8.77 -2.92 15.46
N GLY A 57 -10.04 -2.95 15.03
CA GLY A 57 -11.00 -1.87 15.24
C GLY A 57 -10.84 -0.64 14.33
N GLY A 58 -9.85 -0.66 13.43
CA GLY A 58 -9.57 0.40 12.47
C GLY A 58 -8.11 0.44 12.07
N TRP A 59 -7.68 1.53 11.42
CA TRP A 59 -6.30 1.70 10.94
C TRP A 59 -5.59 2.95 11.47
N LYS A 60 -6.30 3.86 12.14
CA LYS A 60 -5.74 5.11 12.68
C LYS A 60 -5.58 4.97 14.18
N ALA A 61 -4.56 5.60 14.76
CA ALA A 61 -4.38 5.64 16.21
C ALA A 61 -5.65 6.06 16.98
N SER A 62 -6.51 6.91 16.39
CA SER A 62 -7.79 7.32 16.97
C SER A 62 -8.82 6.20 17.13
N SER A 63 -8.66 5.05 16.47
CA SER A 63 -9.46 3.84 16.70
C SER A 63 -8.88 2.93 17.79
N GLY A 64 -7.79 3.35 18.46
CA GLY A 64 -7.11 2.57 19.49
C GLY A 64 -5.99 1.66 18.95
N PHE A 65 -5.80 1.62 17.63
CA PHE A 65 -4.72 0.89 16.96
C PHE A 65 -4.28 1.62 15.69
N GLU A 66 -2.98 1.83 15.53
CA GLU A 66 -2.41 2.40 14.31
C GLU A 66 -1.87 1.28 13.42
N SER A 67 -2.42 1.16 12.21
CA SER A 67 -1.95 0.16 11.26
C SER A 67 -0.52 0.46 10.80
N PRO A 68 0.32 -0.57 10.63
CA PRO A 68 1.68 -0.39 10.14
C PRO A 68 1.69 0.14 8.71
N THR A 69 2.75 0.88 8.37
CA THR A 69 2.91 1.47 7.03
C THR A 69 3.34 0.42 6.00
N VAL A 70 2.99 0.63 4.74
CA VAL A 70 3.57 -0.11 3.61
C VAL A 70 4.70 0.73 3.03
N VAL A 71 5.86 0.11 2.80
CA VAL A 71 7.10 0.80 2.42
C VAL A 71 7.71 0.20 1.16
N GLY A 72 8.66 0.92 0.57
CA GLY A 72 9.50 0.42 -0.53
C GLY A 72 10.78 -0.24 -0.01
N ALA A 73 10.86 -1.57 -0.06
CA ALA A 73 12.05 -2.32 0.31
C ALA A 73 12.92 -2.65 -0.90
N ASP A 74 14.23 -2.83 -0.68
CA ASP A 74 15.18 -3.24 -1.73
C ASP A 74 15.22 -4.76 -1.94
N ALA A 75 14.63 -5.55 -1.04
CA ALA A 75 14.52 -7.00 -1.16
C ALA A 75 13.29 -7.55 -0.43
N ASN A 76 13.04 -8.85 -0.61
CA ASN A 76 12.00 -9.58 0.11
C ASN A 76 12.52 -10.10 1.46
N TYR A 77 12.43 -9.28 2.51
CA TYR A 77 12.77 -9.70 3.87
C TYR A 77 11.59 -10.40 4.55
N TYR A 78 11.85 -11.57 5.15
CA TYR A 78 10.85 -12.33 5.92
C TYR A 78 9.55 -12.60 5.15
N ASN A 79 9.62 -12.73 3.82
CA ASN A 79 8.47 -12.93 2.93
C ASN A 79 7.43 -11.80 2.92
N ARG A 80 7.76 -10.62 3.48
CA ARG A 80 6.83 -9.48 3.59
C ARG A 80 6.69 -8.67 2.30
N ALA A 81 7.44 -9.00 1.25
CA ALA A 81 7.20 -8.50 -0.11
C ALA A 81 6.33 -9.43 -0.98
N LEU A 82 5.88 -10.57 -0.44
CA LEU A 82 4.98 -11.48 -1.14
C LEU A 82 3.52 -11.10 -0.88
N TRP A 83 2.77 -10.97 -1.96
CA TRP A 83 1.36 -10.59 -1.94
C TRP A 83 0.51 -11.65 -2.62
N ILE A 84 -0.67 -11.89 -2.06
CA ILE A 84 -1.75 -12.66 -2.65
C ILE A 84 -2.71 -11.65 -3.28
N ILE A 85 -3.04 -11.84 -4.56
CA ILE A 85 -3.96 -10.97 -5.29
C ILE A 85 -5.17 -11.80 -5.70
N TYR A 86 -6.36 -11.41 -5.25
CA TYR A 86 -7.59 -12.10 -5.60
C TYR A 86 -8.72 -11.13 -5.93
N LYS A 87 -9.65 -11.59 -6.78
CA LYS A 87 -10.80 -10.80 -7.20
C LYS A 87 -11.81 -10.64 -6.07
N SER A 88 -12.40 -9.44 -6.00
CA SER A 88 -13.53 -9.08 -5.15
C SER A 88 -14.50 -8.23 -5.98
N GLY A 89 -15.48 -8.91 -6.60
CA GLY A 89 -16.30 -8.31 -7.65
C GLY A 89 -15.45 -7.85 -8.84
N ASP A 90 -15.63 -6.58 -9.23
CA ASP A 90 -14.86 -5.93 -10.31
C ASP A 90 -13.51 -5.36 -9.84
N ASN A 91 -13.18 -5.52 -8.56
CA ASN A 91 -11.95 -5.02 -7.95
C ASN A 91 -11.07 -6.19 -7.47
N PHE A 92 -9.94 -5.85 -6.86
CA PHE A 92 -9.00 -6.79 -6.27
C PHE A 92 -8.74 -6.45 -4.81
N ILE A 93 -8.56 -7.48 -3.99
CA ILE A 93 -7.87 -7.37 -2.72
C ILE A 93 -6.42 -7.78 -2.95
N ILE A 94 -5.51 -7.03 -2.34
CA ILE A 94 -4.08 -7.31 -2.32
C ILE A 94 -3.72 -7.56 -0.85
N GLU A 95 -3.49 -8.82 -0.49
CA GLU A 95 -3.24 -9.28 0.87
C GLU A 95 -1.78 -9.68 1.03
N ASN A 96 -1.10 -9.21 2.07
CA ASN A 96 0.26 -9.64 2.33
C ASN A 96 0.28 -11.08 2.80
N GLN A 97 1.19 -11.89 2.25
CA GLN A 97 1.28 -13.29 2.65
C GLN A 97 1.70 -13.44 4.12
N GLU A 98 2.70 -12.70 4.58
CA GLU A 98 3.21 -12.88 5.94
C GLU A 98 2.33 -12.21 6.99
N THR A 99 2.06 -10.91 6.82
CA THR A 99 1.32 -10.14 7.84
C THR A 99 -0.19 -10.38 7.79
N LYS A 100 -0.68 -10.98 6.69
CA LYS A 100 -2.12 -11.10 6.36
C LYS A 100 -2.82 -9.77 6.21
N ARG A 101 -2.12 -8.63 6.24
CA ARG A 101 -2.74 -7.31 6.14
C ARG A 101 -3.15 -7.01 4.71
N TYR A 102 -4.25 -6.29 4.53
CA TYR A 102 -4.64 -5.76 3.24
C TYR A 102 -3.86 -4.50 2.92
N LEU A 103 -3.42 -4.37 1.66
CA LEU A 103 -2.96 -3.10 1.12
C LEU A 103 -4.14 -2.11 1.17
N PHE A 104 -3.98 -1.02 1.91
CA PHE A 104 -5.09 -0.14 2.26
C PHE A 104 -4.73 1.33 2.01
N SER A 105 -5.57 2.05 1.27
CA SER A 105 -5.38 3.49 1.04
C SER A 105 -5.93 4.29 2.22
N ASP A 106 -5.07 5.01 2.94
CA ASP A 106 -5.54 6.06 3.85
C ASP A 106 -5.94 7.32 3.06
N GLY A 107 -6.41 8.34 3.77
CA GLY A 107 -6.68 9.68 3.24
C GLY A 107 -8.11 9.92 2.83
N GLU A 108 -8.40 11.17 2.47
CA GLU A 108 -9.64 11.52 1.80
C GLU A 108 -9.53 11.23 0.29
N PRO A 109 -10.65 11.01 -0.41
CA PRO A 109 -10.66 10.95 -1.87
C PRO A 109 -10.06 12.21 -2.48
N ILE A 110 -9.45 12.06 -3.67
CA ILE A 110 -8.92 13.20 -4.44
C ILE A 110 -10.02 14.25 -4.67
N LYS A 111 -9.64 15.53 -4.59
CA LYS A 111 -10.55 16.65 -4.89
C LYS A 111 -10.18 17.24 -6.24
N GLY A 112 -11.14 17.23 -7.18
CA GLY A 112 -10.94 17.72 -8.55
C GLY A 112 -10.44 16.63 -9.50
N ASP A 113 -9.85 17.05 -10.61
CA ASP A 113 -9.33 16.16 -11.66
C ASP A 113 -7.97 15.55 -11.29
N ARG A 114 -7.55 14.52 -12.03
CA ARG A 114 -6.22 13.91 -11.89
C ARG A 114 -5.11 14.96 -12.08
N GLY A 115 -4.22 15.10 -11.10
CA GLY A 115 -3.11 16.06 -11.11
C GLY A 115 -3.42 17.40 -10.43
N ALA A 116 -4.66 17.60 -9.94
CA ALA A 116 -5.08 18.83 -9.27
C ALA A 116 -4.44 19.06 -7.89
N GLU A 117 -3.96 18.01 -7.22
CA GLU A 117 -3.29 18.11 -5.91
C GLU A 117 -1.86 18.65 -6.03
N GLY A 118 -1.31 18.73 -7.25
CA GLY A 118 -0.07 19.45 -7.55
C GLY A 118 1.21 18.74 -7.11
N GLY A 119 1.11 17.50 -6.63
CA GLY A 119 2.24 16.67 -6.20
C GLY A 119 1.84 15.69 -5.10
N TRP A 120 2.84 15.03 -4.50
CA TRP A 120 2.63 14.06 -3.41
C TRP A 120 3.44 14.35 -2.15
N LYS A 121 4.36 15.31 -2.20
CA LYS A 121 5.25 15.67 -1.07
C LYS A 121 4.73 16.91 -0.37
N ALA A 122 4.84 16.98 0.95
CA ALA A 122 4.54 18.20 1.69
C ALA A 122 5.23 19.46 1.10
N SER A 123 6.44 19.31 0.53
CA SER A 123 7.17 20.39 -0.15
C SER A 123 6.51 20.93 -1.42
N SER A 124 5.59 20.19 -2.05
CA SER A 124 4.74 20.66 -3.16
C SER A 124 3.45 21.35 -2.67
N GLY A 125 3.28 21.54 -1.36
CA GLY A 125 2.08 22.14 -0.77
C GLY A 125 0.96 21.15 -0.46
N PHE A 126 1.16 19.86 -0.75
CA PHE A 126 0.23 18.78 -0.46
C PHE A 126 0.99 17.49 -0.09
N GLU A 127 0.67 16.92 1.07
CA GLU A 127 1.22 15.63 1.48
C GLU A 127 0.21 14.53 1.15
N SER A 128 0.60 13.65 0.22
CA SER A 128 -0.26 12.54 -0.17
C SER A 128 -0.54 11.59 0.99
N PRO A 129 -1.74 11.00 1.03
CA PRO A 129 -2.04 10.01 2.05
C PRO A 129 -1.18 8.76 1.89
N THR A 130 -0.87 8.13 3.02
CA THR A 130 -0.08 6.90 3.07
C THR A 130 -0.90 5.67 2.68
N VAL A 131 -0.19 4.63 2.26
CA VAL A 131 -0.72 3.28 2.14
C VAL A 131 -0.27 2.49 3.36
N VAL A 132 -1.21 1.79 4.00
CA VAL A 132 -0.99 1.04 5.24
C VAL A 132 -1.43 -0.41 5.10
N GLY A 133 -1.04 -1.24 6.06
CA GLY A 133 -1.50 -2.63 6.18
C GLY A 133 -2.65 -2.74 7.18
N ALA A 134 -3.90 -2.68 6.71
CA ALA A 134 -5.08 -2.81 7.56
C ALA A 134 -5.47 -4.27 7.77
N ASP A 135 -6.08 -4.60 8.91
CA ASP A 135 -6.60 -5.95 9.16
C ASP A 135 -7.90 -6.27 8.41
N ALA A 136 -8.65 -5.26 7.97
CA ALA A 136 -9.89 -5.43 7.23
C ALA A 136 -10.09 -4.38 6.13
N ASN A 137 -11.08 -4.64 5.26
CA ASN A 137 -11.49 -3.72 4.21
C ASN A 137 -12.45 -2.64 4.75
N TYR A 138 -11.94 -1.73 5.58
CA TYR A 138 -12.76 -0.64 6.11
C TYR A 138 -13.14 0.36 5.01
N TYR A 139 -14.44 0.68 4.93
CA TYR A 139 -14.98 1.66 3.99
C TYR A 139 -14.57 1.40 2.52
N ASN A 140 -14.37 0.13 2.14
CA ASN A 140 -13.94 -0.29 0.81
C ASN A 140 -12.56 0.24 0.35
N ARG A 141 -11.71 0.67 1.29
CA ARG A 141 -10.40 1.28 0.99
C ARG A 141 -9.26 0.27 0.78
N ALA A 142 -9.55 -1.02 0.91
CA ALA A 142 -8.65 -2.10 0.46
C ALA A 142 -9.01 -2.64 -0.93
N LEU A 143 -10.04 -2.10 -1.59
CA LEU A 143 -10.40 -2.50 -2.96
C LEU A 143 -9.54 -1.73 -3.96
N TRP A 144 -8.79 -2.46 -4.77
CA TRP A 144 -7.92 -1.89 -5.81
C TRP A 144 -8.42 -2.24 -7.20
N LYS A 145 -8.23 -1.30 -8.14
CA LYS A 145 -8.29 -1.59 -9.58
C LYS A 145 -6.87 -1.70 -10.11
N ILE A 146 -6.61 -2.77 -10.86
CA ILE A 146 -5.34 -2.96 -11.58
C ILE A 146 -5.63 -2.63 -13.05
N THR A 147 -5.00 -1.57 -13.55
CA THR A 147 -5.10 -1.15 -14.95
C THR A 147 -3.75 -1.35 -15.62
N VAL A 148 -3.76 -1.90 -16.83
CA VAL A 148 -2.56 -1.99 -17.67
C VAL A 148 -2.35 -0.66 -18.40
N GLN A 149 -1.08 -0.29 -18.59
CA GLN A 149 -0.68 0.77 -19.54
C GLN A 149 -0.41 0.18 -20.92
#